data_AF-A0A969G5C4-F1
#
_entry.id   AF-A0A969G5C4-F1
#
_cell.length_a   1.000
_cell.length_b   1.000
_cell.length_c   1.000
_cell.angle_alpha   90.00
_cell.angle_beta   90.00
_cell.angle_gamma   90.00
#
_symmetry.space_group_name_H-M   'P 1'
#
loop_
_entity.id
_entity.type
_entity.pdbx_description
1 polymer ?
#
loop_
_entity_poly.entity_id
_entity_poly.type
_entity_poly.pdbx_seq_one_letter_code
_entity_poly.pdbx_strand_id
1 'polypeptide(L)'
;MAKGLRWCLDLNIWCAALLADLKGTHDSACQNLVEIVQNGHCNEVPVQLVISWGMLNRLQQVLMRLGIRANDAANYVDVIRAYGSLDPSVTLGGTGIIPLQDEEDRHVLETALAGKADVLVTANFSDFLSKETSEVMINRHYRYLAPNQSLEILHPYLLMEWVRLDVVLKNLS
;
A
#
# COMPACT_ATOMS: atom_id res chain seq x y z
N MET A 1 -4.00 24.60 -0.90
CA MET A 1 -4.54 23.26 -1.24
C MET A 1 -4.45 22.41 0.01
N ALA A 2 -5.50 21.66 0.36
CA ALA A 2 -5.44 20.72 1.47
C ALA A 2 -4.37 19.65 1.16
N LYS A 3 -3.61 19.22 2.18
CA LYS A 3 -2.60 18.17 2.01
C LYS A 3 -3.34 16.87 1.65
N GLY A 4 -3.09 16.33 0.45
CA GLY A 4 -3.56 15.00 0.06
C GLY A 4 -2.80 13.91 0.80
N LEU A 5 -3.42 12.74 0.93
CA LEU A 5 -2.83 11.56 1.55
C LEU A 5 -2.09 10.72 0.51
N ARG A 6 -0.93 10.17 0.89
CA ARG A 6 -0.10 9.33 0.03
C ARG A 6 -0.10 7.91 0.57
N TRP A 7 -0.71 6.99 -0.15
CA TRP A 7 -0.90 5.60 0.30
C TRP A 7 -0.04 4.64 -0.52
N CYS A 8 0.73 3.80 0.18
CA CYS A 8 1.39 2.64 -0.39
C CYS A 8 0.57 1.40 -0.01
N LEU A 9 0.03 0.69 -1.00
CA LEU A 9 -0.68 -0.58 -0.77
C LEU A 9 0.28 -1.74 -1.08
N ASP A 10 0.47 -2.63 -0.12
CA ASP A 10 1.28 -3.83 -0.28
C ASP A 10 0.69 -4.79 -1.32
N LEU A 11 1.52 -5.66 -1.90
CA LEU A 11 1.14 -6.62 -2.95
C LEU A 11 0.05 -7.57 -2.47
N ASN A 12 0.06 -7.93 -1.19
CA ASN A 12 -0.97 -8.77 -0.59
C ASN A 12 -2.37 -8.13 -0.65
N ILE A 13 -2.48 -6.80 -0.58
CA ILE A 13 -3.75 -6.08 -0.67
C ILE A 13 -4.30 -6.19 -2.09
N TRP A 14 -3.46 -5.94 -3.09
CA TRP A 14 -3.82 -6.06 -4.51
C TRP A 14 -4.23 -7.49 -4.89
N CYS A 15 -3.50 -8.48 -4.40
CA CYS A 15 -3.82 -9.89 -4.61
C CYS A 15 -5.13 -10.28 -3.92
N ALA A 16 -5.33 -9.87 -2.67
CA ALA A 16 -6.55 -10.15 -1.92
C ALA A 16 -7.79 -9.53 -2.58
N ALA A 17 -7.68 -8.28 -3.07
CA ALA A 17 -8.76 -7.62 -3.79
C ALA A 17 -9.14 -8.39 -5.07
N LEU A 18 -8.15 -8.69 -5.93
CA LEU A 18 -8.40 -9.42 -7.18
C LEU A 18 -8.98 -10.82 -6.92
N LEU A 19 -8.45 -11.56 -5.95
CA LEU A 19 -8.97 -12.88 -5.60
C LEU A 19 -10.39 -12.81 -5.04
N ALA A 20 -10.73 -11.75 -4.32
CA ALA A 20 -12.10 -11.52 -3.85
C ALA A 20 -13.06 -11.25 -5.02
N ASP A 21 -12.64 -10.44 -5.99
CA ASP A 21 -13.41 -10.18 -7.22
C ASP A 21 -13.66 -11.47 -8.00
N LEU A 22 -12.62 -12.30 -8.18
CA LEU A 22 -12.73 -13.57 -8.90
C LEU A 22 -13.64 -14.60 -8.19
N LYS A 23 -13.76 -14.52 -6.86
CA LYS A 23 -14.66 -15.36 -6.06
C LYS A 23 -16.09 -14.85 -6.02
N GLY A 24 -16.37 -13.66 -6.57
CA GLY A 24 -17.67 -12.99 -6.44
C GLY A 24 -17.98 -12.54 -5.02
N THR A 25 -16.96 -12.37 -4.18
CA THR A 25 -17.10 -11.73 -2.87
C THR A 25 -17.03 -10.21 -3.04
N HIS A 26 -17.83 -9.49 -2.27
CA HIS A 26 -17.92 -8.03 -2.33
C HIS A 26 -17.61 -7.41 -0.96
N ASP A 27 -17.31 -6.11 -0.97
CA ASP A 27 -17.13 -5.28 0.23
C ASP A 27 -16.00 -5.69 1.18
N SER A 28 -14.99 -6.42 0.69
CA SER A 28 -13.79 -6.70 1.49
C SER A 28 -12.99 -5.42 1.75
N ALA A 29 -12.25 -5.37 2.85
CA ALA A 29 -11.42 -4.20 3.16
C ALA A 29 -10.38 -3.92 2.06
N CYS A 30 -9.78 -4.95 1.47
CA CYS A 30 -8.82 -4.78 0.39
C CYS A 30 -9.46 -4.24 -0.89
N GLN A 31 -10.66 -4.71 -1.27
CA GLN A 31 -11.42 -4.16 -2.41
C GLN A 31 -11.72 -2.67 -2.21
N ASN A 32 -12.26 -2.30 -1.05
CA ASN A 32 -12.60 -0.91 -0.76
C ASN A 32 -11.36 0.01 -0.76
N LEU A 33 -10.22 -0.47 -0.26
CA LEU A 33 -8.96 0.28 -0.30
C LEU A 33 -8.45 0.49 -1.73
N VAL A 34 -8.55 -0.55 -2.56
CA VAL A 34 -8.23 -0.44 -3.98
C VAL A 34 -9.17 0.56 -4.64
N GLU A 35 -10.48 0.49 -4.40
CA GLU A 35 -11.46 1.43 -4.95
C GLU A 35 -11.18 2.90 -4.55
N ILE A 36 -10.81 3.16 -3.29
CA ILE A 36 -10.40 4.49 -2.83
C ILE A 36 -9.20 5.02 -3.65
N VAL A 37 -8.19 4.16 -3.88
CA VAL A 37 -7.03 4.51 -4.70
C VAL A 37 -7.42 4.75 -6.16
N GLN A 38 -8.33 3.93 -6.71
CA GLN A 38 -8.82 4.08 -8.08
C GLN A 38 -9.56 5.40 -8.29
N ASN A 39 -10.38 5.79 -7.31
CA ASN A 39 -11.14 7.04 -7.35
C ASN A 39 -10.27 8.27 -7.03
N GLY A 40 -9.10 8.07 -6.41
CA GLY A 40 -8.17 9.15 -6.08
C GLY A 40 -8.61 10.02 -4.90
N HIS A 41 -9.60 9.58 -4.11
CA HIS A 41 -10.05 10.28 -2.92
C HIS A 41 -10.60 9.31 -1.87
N CYS A 42 -10.43 9.69 -0.61
CA CYS A 42 -11.02 9.08 0.57
C CYS A 42 -11.90 10.15 1.23
N ASN A 43 -13.22 9.97 1.21
CA ASN A 43 -14.17 11.04 1.54
C ASN A 43 -13.84 12.29 0.70
N GLU A 44 -13.68 13.46 1.35
CA GLU A 44 -13.31 14.73 0.71
C GLU A 44 -11.78 14.95 0.60
N VAL A 45 -10.98 13.92 0.92
CA VAL A 45 -9.51 14.02 1.00
C VAL A 45 -8.88 13.35 -0.22
N PRO A 46 -8.08 14.06 -1.03
CA PRO A 46 -7.37 13.45 -2.15
C PRO A 46 -6.42 12.35 -1.68
N VAL A 47 -6.39 11.22 -2.40
CA VAL A 47 -5.49 10.09 -2.17
C VAL A 47 -4.63 9.87 -3.40
N GLN A 48 -3.32 9.75 -3.19
CA GLN A 48 -2.33 9.46 -4.23
C GLN A 48 -1.68 8.10 -3.96
N LEU A 49 -1.61 7.25 -4.99
CA LEU A 49 -0.92 5.96 -4.91
C LEU A 49 0.60 6.15 -4.96
N VAL A 50 1.29 5.60 -3.99
CA VAL A 50 2.74 5.41 -3.98
C VAL A 50 3.01 3.94 -4.35
N ILE A 51 3.65 3.72 -5.49
CA ILE A 51 4.01 2.37 -5.97
C ILE A 51 5.23 2.42 -6.87
N SER A 52 6.08 1.40 -6.83
CA SER A 52 7.30 1.32 -7.66
C SER A 52 7.13 0.35 -8.82
N TRP A 53 7.96 0.52 -9.86
CA TRP A 53 8.08 -0.47 -10.95
C TRP A 53 8.45 -1.86 -10.41
N GLY A 54 9.29 -1.92 -9.38
CA GLY A 54 9.66 -3.19 -8.74
C GLY A 54 8.47 -3.90 -8.12
N MET A 55 7.62 -3.17 -7.39
CA MET A 55 6.37 -3.70 -6.83
C MET A 55 5.42 -4.20 -7.93
N LEU A 56 5.24 -3.42 -9.01
CA LEU A 56 4.38 -3.81 -10.14
C LEU A 56 4.88 -5.10 -10.83
N ASN A 57 6.18 -5.19 -11.10
CA ASN A 57 6.77 -6.38 -11.72
C ASN A 57 6.61 -7.61 -10.82
N ARG A 58 6.80 -7.44 -9.51
CA ARG A 58 6.63 -8.54 -8.54
C ARG A 58 5.16 -8.93 -8.40
N LEU A 59 4.24 -7.97 -8.41
CA LEU A 59 2.80 -8.24 -8.42
C LEU A 59 2.42 -9.12 -9.62
N GLN A 60 2.89 -8.79 -10.83
CA GLN A 60 2.64 -9.59 -12.02
C GLN A 60 3.11 -11.05 -11.83
N GLN A 61 4.32 -11.24 -11.27
CA GLN A 61 4.86 -12.57 -11.01
C GLN A 61 4.05 -13.33 -9.96
N VAL A 62 3.62 -12.68 -8.89
CA VAL A 62 2.79 -13.28 -7.83
C VAL A 62 1.43 -13.70 -8.40
N LEU A 63 0.78 -12.85 -9.20
CA LEU A 63 -0.49 -13.18 -9.86
C LEU A 63 -0.36 -14.40 -10.77
N MET A 64 0.73 -14.49 -11.54
CA MET A 64 1.01 -15.66 -12.37
C MET A 64 1.19 -16.94 -11.55
N ARG A 65 1.87 -16.86 -10.40
CA ARG A 65 2.03 -18.00 -9.47
C ARG A 65 0.68 -18.43 -8.86
N LEU A 66 -0.25 -17.50 -8.68
CA LEU A 66 -1.61 -17.76 -8.23
C LEU A 66 -2.53 -18.32 -9.35
N GLY A 67 -2.00 -18.54 -10.55
CA GLY A 67 -2.73 -19.15 -11.68
C GLY A 67 -3.42 -18.14 -12.61
N ILE A 68 -3.21 -16.83 -12.41
CA ILE A 68 -3.71 -15.80 -13.34
C ILE A 68 -2.90 -15.87 -14.63
N ARG A 69 -3.59 -15.81 -15.79
CA ARG A 69 -2.90 -15.83 -17.09
C ARG A 69 -1.99 -14.61 -17.23
N ALA A 70 -0.84 -14.79 -17.88
CA ALA A 70 0.16 -13.73 -18.03
C ALA A 70 -0.39 -12.43 -18.61
N ASN A 71 -1.28 -12.52 -19.61
CA ASN A 71 -1.92 -11.33 -20.21
C ASN A 71 -2.87 -10.63 -19.23
N ASP A 72 -3.64 -11.37 -18.44
CA ASP A 72 -4.56 -10.79 -17.46
C ASP A 72 -3.79 -10.14 -16.31
N ALA A 73 -2.70 -10.77 -15.86
CA ALA A 73 -1.80 -10.20 -14.85
C ALA A 73 -1.10 -8.92 -15.34
N ALA A 74 -0.64 -8.90 -16.60
CA ALA A 74 -0.05 -7.72 -17.21
C ALA A 74 -1.06 -6.57 -17.32
N ASN A 75 -2.27 -6.87 -17.82
CA ASN A 75 -3.34 -5.87 -17.93
C ASN A 75 -3.71 -5.28 -16.56
N TYR A 76 -3.79 -6.11 -15.52
CA TYR A 76 -4.08 -5.65 -14.15
C TYR A 76 -3.00 -4.68 -13.64
N VAL A 77 -1.72 -5.02 -13.84
CA VAL A 77 -0.59 -4.16 -13.47
C VAL A 77 -0.58 -2.86 -14.28
N ASP A 78 -0.88 -2.89 -15.57
CA ASP A 78 -0.98 -1.71 -16.42
C ASP A 78 -2.09 -0.75 -15.96
N VAL A 79 -3.22 -1.30 -15.50
CA VAL A 79 -4.32 -0.52 -14.90
C VAL A 79 -3.85 0.15 -13.59
N ILE A 80 -3.14 -0.57 -12.72
CA ILE A 80 -2.61 0.01 -11.47
C ILE A 80 -1.61 1.14 -11.78
N ARG A 81 -0.77 0.97 -12.80
CA ARG A 81 0.18 1.99 -13.25
C ARG A 81 -0.52 3.28 -13.68
N ALA A 82 -1.70 3.18 -14.29
CA ALA A 82 -2.46 4.35 -14.71
C ALA A 82 -2.91 5.20 -13.50
N TYR A 83 -3.25 4.58 -12.36
CA TYR A 83 -3.59 5.30 -11.13
C TYR A 83 -2.41 6.10 -10.57
N GLY A 84 -1.20 5.51 -10.60
CA GLY A 84 0.03 6.18 -10.15
C GLY A 84 0.56 7.27 -11.09
N SER A 85 -0.03 7.42 -12.28
CA SER A 85 0.39 8.40 -13.30
C SER A 85 -0.34 9.75 -13.19
N LEU A 86 -1.35 9.85 -12.32
CA LEU A 86 -2.12 11.08 -12.09
C LEU A 86 -1.33 12.15 -11.31
N ASP A 87 -0.25 11.76 -10.62
CA ASP A 87 0.83 12.64 -10.13
C ASP A 87 2.08 11.75 -9.90
N PRO A 88 3.23 11.99 -10.55
CA PRO A 88 4.30 11.00 -10.64
C PRO A 88 4.99 10.79 -9.30
N SER A 89 4.68 9.69 -8.61
CA SER A 89 5.61 9.07 -7.66
C SER A 89 5.75 7.58 -7.95
N VAL A 90 6.26 7.27 -9.14
CA VAL A 90 6.87 5.97 -9.39
C VAL A 90 8.32 6.05 -8.97
N THR A 91 8.64 5.52 -7.79
CA THR A 91 10.02 5.43 -7.33
C THR A 91 10.75 4.31 -8.08
N LEU A 92 11.91 4.61 -8.65
CA LEU A 92 12.84 3.65 -9.24
C LEU A 92 13.66 2.94 -8.14
N GLY A 93 12.98 2.21 -7.23
CA GLY A 93 13.61 1.32 -6.24
C GLY A 93 14.50 2.00 -5.17
N GLY A 94 14.55 1.39 -3.98
CA GLY A 94 15.36 1.86 -2.85
C GLY A 94 16.80 1.33 -2.87
N THR A 95 17.67 2.02 -2.12
CA THR A 95 19.13 1.88 -2.20
C THR A 95 19.70 0.65 -1.49
N GLY A 96 18.88 -0.25 -0.93
CA GLY A 96 19.40 -1.46 -0.26
C GLY A 96 19.78 -1.28 1.21
N ILE A 97 19.39 -0.18 1.86
CA ILE A 97 19.98 0.24 3.15
C ILE A 97 19.07 -0.07 4.36
N ILE A 98 17.83 -0.53 4.15
CA ILE A 98 16.93 -0.88 5.26
C ILE A 98 17.18 -2.32 5.74
N PRO A 99 17.44 -2.56 7.04
CA PRO A 99 17.72 -3.89 7.56
C PRO A 99 16.43 -4.71 7.80
N LEU A 100 15.72 -5.06 6.73
CA LEU A 100 14.68 -6.10 6.75
C LEU A 100 15.22 -7.40 6.15
N GLN A 101 14.81 -8.54 6.72
CA GLN A 101 15.30 -9.86 6.30
C GLN A 101 14.73 -10.29 4.94
N ASP A 102 13.47 -9.93 4.67
CA ASP A 102 12.82 -10.21 3.39
C ASP A 102 13.05 -9.06 2.40
N GLU A 103 13.53 -9.40 1.20
CA GLU A 103 13.81 -8.44 0.14
C GLU A 103 12.54 -7.77 -0.42
N GLU A 104 11.39 -8.46 -0.36
CA GLU A 104 10.07 -7.94 -0.72
C GLU A 104 9.65 -6.81 0.21
N ASP A 105 9.58 -7.11 1.50
CA ASP A 105 9.11 -6.18 2.51
C ASP A 105 10.05 -4.97 2.63
N ARG A 106 11.36 -5.22 2.46
CA ARG A 106 12.36 -4.15 2.31
C ARG A 106 12.03 -3.21 1.16
N HIS A 107 11.71 -3.75 -0.01
CA HIS A 107 11.39 -2.94 -1.19
C HIS A 107 10.06 -2.18 -1.01
N VAL A 108 9.04 -2.80 -0.41
CA VAL A 108 7.76 -2.15 -0.13
C VAL A 108 7.96 -0.96 0.82
N LEU A 109 8.71 -1.16 1.91
CA LEU A 109 9.04 -0.11 2.86
C LEU A 109 9.89 1.00 2.23
N GLU A 110 10.91 0.64 1.45
CA GLU A 110 11.74 1.60 0.70
C GLU A 110 10.90 2.43 -0.28
N THR A 111 9.93 1.80 -0.97
CA THR A 111 9.02 2.49 -1.88
C THR A 111 8.14 3.48 -1.13
N ALA A 112 7.55 3.06 -0.01
CA ALA A 112 6.73 3.91 0.83
C ALA A 112 7.53 5.13 1.32
N LEU A 113 8.75 4.92 1.83
CA LEU A 113 9.60 5.99 2.34
C LEU A 113 10.09 6.92 1.23
N ALA A 114 10.59 6.39 0.12
CA ALA A 114 11.08 7.20 -1.00
C ALA A 114 9.95 7.99 -1.68
N GLY A 115 8.76 7.40 -1.74
CA GLY A 115 7.55 8.06 -2.22
C GLY A 115 6.89 8.97 -1.20
N LYS A 116 7.46 9.16 0.00
CA LYS A 116 6.89 9.97 1.09
C LYS A 116 5.44 9.60 1.38
N ALA A 117 5.15 8.31 1.44
CA ALA A 117 3.84 7.82 1.81
C ALA A 117 3.53 8.24 3.26
N ASP A 118 2.29 8.67 3.52
CA ASP A 118 1.80 8.85 4.88
C ASP A 118 1.46 7.47 5.49
N VAL A 119 0.99 6.53 4.65
CA VAL A 119 0.53 5.20 5.06
C VAL A 119 1.08 4.10 4.17
N LEU A 120 1.55 3.01 4.79
CA LEU A 120 1.75 1.70 4.18
C LEU A 120 0.66 0.76 4.69
N VAL A 121 -0.10 0.12 3.80
CA VAL A 121 -1.16 -0.80 4.18
C VAL A 121 -0.74 -2.23 3.89
N THR A 122 -0.72 -3.08 4.91
CA THR A 122 -0.37 -4.50 4.80
C THR A 122 -1.15 -5.33 5.81
N ALA A 123 -1.37 -6.60 5.49
CA ALA A 123 -1.86 -7.59 6.46
C ALA A 123 -0.71 -8.36 7.15
N ASN A 124 0.54 -8.14 6.74
CA ASN A 124 1.70 -8.92 7.19
C ASN A 124 2.68 -8.06 8.00
N PHE A 125 2.42 -7.92 9.30
CA PHE A 125 3.12 -6.98 10.18
C PHE A 125 4.50 -7.43 10.63
N SER A 126 4.67 -8.74 10.83
CA SER A 126 5.90 -9.32 11.37
C SER A 126 7.12 -8.94 10.56
N ASP A 127 6.92 -8.74 9.27
CA ASP A 127 8.00 -8.59 8.31
C ASP A 127 8.52 -7.14 8.23
N PHE A 128 7.80 -6.21 8.87
CA PHE A 128 8.18 -4.80 9.01
C PHE A 128 8.73 -4.44 10.39
N LEU A 129 8.90 -5.41 11.29
CA LEU A 129 9.48 -5.16 12.62
C LEU A 129 10.99 -4.88 12.51
N SER A 130 11.38 -3.62 12.72
CA SER A 130 12.78 -3.19 12.86
C SER A 130 12.99 -2.34 14.12
N LYS A 131 14.24 -1.93 14.42
CA LYS A 131 14.55 -1.06 15.56
C LYS A 131 13.90 0.33 15.44
N GLU A 132 13.64 0.76 14.22
CA GLU A 132 13.05 2.05 13.84
C GLU A 132 11.51 1.99 13.83
N THR A 133 10.95 0.81 14.10
CA THR A 133 9.51 0.56 14.10
C THR A 133 9.01 0.46 15.53
N SER A 134 7.98 1.25 15.83
CA SER A 134 7.27 1.20 17.12
C SER A 134 5.88 0.60 16.92
N GLU A 135 5.51 -0.36 17.77
CA GLU A 135 4.18 -0.95 17.77
C GLU A 135 3.22 -0.03 18.55
N VAL A 136 2.26 0.57 17.84
CA VAL A 136 1.22 1.45 18.43
C VAL A 136 0.01 0.63 18.87
N MET A 137 -0.39 -0.33 18.03
CA MET A 137 -1.42 -1.31 18.32
C MET A 137 -1.00 -2.68 17.80
N ILE A 138 -1.04 -3.68 18.68
CA ILE A 138 -0.56 -5.03 18.40
C ILE A 138 -1.19 -5.58 17.11
N ASN A 139 -0.34 -5.95 16.14
CA ASN A 139 -0.72 -6.50 14.83
C ASN A 139 -1.75 -5.67 14.04
N ARG A 140 -1.88 -4.38 14.32
CA ARG A 140 -2.85 -3.50 13.64
C ARG A 140 -2.27 -2.17 13.20
N HIS A 141 -1.32 -1.63 13.95
CA HIS A 141 -0.76 -0.30 13.70
C HIS A 141 0.67 -0.21 14.19
N TYR A 142 1.63 -0.15 13.27
CA TYR A 142 3.02 0.19 13.57
C TYR A 142 3.35 1.58 13.04
N ARG A 143 4.33 2.23 13.64
CA ARG A 143 4.86 3.51 13.19
C ARG A 143 6.35 3.37 12.94
N TYR A 144 6.76 3.57 11.69
CA TYR A 144 8.15 3.61 11.28
C TYR A 144 8.65 5.06 11.34
N LEU A 145 9.76 5.29 12.06
CA LEU A 145 10.36 6.61 12.21
C LEU A 145 11.62 6.71 11.35
N ALA A 146 11.57 7.52 10.30
CA ALA A 146 12.74 7.94 9.53
C ALA A 146 13.18 9.36 9.97
N PRO A 147 14.45 9.76 9.72
CA PRO A 147 14.96 11.06 10.19
C PRO A 147 14.12 12.29 9.80
N ASN A 148 13.41 12.25 8.66
CA ASN A 148 12.65 13.37 8.11
C ASN A 148 11.17 13.07 7.85
N GLN A 149 10.67 11.89 8.25
CA GLN A 149 9.27 11.51 8.04
C GLN A 149 8.87 10.36 8.98
N SER A 150 7.58 10.29 9.31
CA SER A 150 6.95 9.11 9.88
C SER A 150 6.11 8.42 8.83
N LEU A 151 6.11 7.09 8.85
CA LEU A 151 5.24 6.25 8.02
C LEU A 151 4.37 5.42 8.95
N GLU A 152 3.04 5.51 8.78
CA GLU A 152 2.10 4.66 9.50
C GLU A 152 1.90 3.36 8.73
N ILE A 153 2.15 2.22 9.37
CA ILE A 153 1.93 0.89 8.82
C ILE A 153 0.63 0.35 9.41
N LEU A 154 -0.41 0.23 8.59
CA LEU A 154 -1.78 -0.01 9.05
C LEU A 154 -2.36 -1.29 8.48
N HIS A 155 -3.15 -1.98 9.32
CA HIS A 155 -3.87 -3.16 8.88
C HIS A 155 -5.05 -2.70 8.02
N PRO A 156 -5.40 -3.38 6.91
CA PRO A 156 -6.46 -2.94 6.01
C PRO A 156 -7.79 -2.67 6.75
N TYR A 157 -8.18 -3.53 7.68
CA TYR A 157 -9.35 -3.30 8.54
C TYR A 157 -9.26 -2.06 9.43
N LEU A 158 -8.10 -1.72 9.97
CA LEU A 158 -7.95 -0.52 10.81
C LEU A 158 -8.05 0.75 9.97
N LEU A 159 -7.40 0.78 8.80
CA LEU A 159 -7.53 1.93 7.91
C LEU A 159 -8.99 2.10 7.46
N MET A 160 -9.68 1.02 7.08
CA MET A 160 -11.10 1.09 6.73
C MET A 160 -12.00 1.53 7.89
N GLU A 161 -11.66 1.18 9.13
CA GLU A 161 -12.33 1.69 10.33
C GLU A 161 -12.16 3.22 10.43
N TRP A 162 -10.95 3.73 10.22
CA TRP A 162 -10.68 5.18 10.23
C TRP A 162 -11.36 5.93 9.09
N VAL A 163 -11.45 5.33 7.90
CA VAL A 163 -12.18 5.87 6.74
C VAL A 163 -13.66 6.03 7.08
N ARG A 164 -14.29 4.99 7.63
CA ARG A 164 -15.73 5.00 7.99
C ARG A 164 -16.07 6.01 9.08
N LEU A 165 -15.14 6.24 10.00
CA LEU A 165 -15.29 7.19 11.10
C LEU A 165 -14.88 8.63 10.71
N ASP A 166 -14.38 8.83 9.50
CA ASP A 166 -13.85 10.12 9.01
C ASP A 166 -12.75 10.72 9.91
N VAL A 167 -11.86 9.85 10.41
CA VAL A 167 -10.76 10.25 11.33
C VAL A 167 -9.37 10.06 10.71
N VAL A 168 -9.29 9.74 9.41
CA VAL A 168 -8.01 9.46 8.73
C VAL A 168 -7.05 10.64 8.86
N LEU A 169 -7.47 11.86 8.53
CA LEU A 169 -6.62 13.05 8.65
C LEU A 169 -6.18 13.31 10.09
N LYS A 170 -7.08 13.13 11.06
CA LYS A 170 -6.80 13.36 12.48
C LYS A 170 -5.76 12.38 13.03
N ASN A 171 -5.76 11.15 12.53
CA ASN A 171 -4.86 10.10 13.00
C ASN A 171 -3.51 10.08 12.25
N LEU A 172 -3.42 10.76 11.10
CA LEU A 172 -2.21 10.85 10.27
C LEU A 172 -1.51 12.22 10.32
N SER A 173 -2.10 13.21 11.00
CA SER A 173 -1.53 14.56 11.21
C SER A 173 -0.65 14.61 12.46
#